data_AF-A0A8J5CJD2-F1
#
_entry.id   AF-A0A8J5CJD2-F1
#
_cell.length_a   1.000
_cell.length_b   1.000
_cell.length_c   1.000
_cell.angle_alpha   90.00
_cell.angle_beta   90.00
_cell.angle_gamma   90.00
#
_symmetry.space_group_name_H-M   'P 1'
#
loop_
_entity.id
_entity.type
_entity.pdbx_description
1 polymer ?
#
loop_
_entity_poly.entity_id
_entity_poly.type
_entity_poly.pdbx_seq_one_letter_code
_entity_poly.pdbx_strand_id
1 'polypeptide(L)'
;MIVSWWSSVMKTQRAFQNFMRMPPDMFDEVVERLRPALTKKTTHWRAPLDPGLKVALTLRHLASGAKYRDMQYGWRVPHNTISIVVREVCMAIVDEYREELLKPPQNDEDWRQITDNWMRRWNFPHVIGAIDGKHVACKAPANTGSDYYNYKGFFSIILLAVVTSDYKFMG
;
A
#
# COMPACT_ATOMS: atom_id res chain seq x y z
N MET A 1 21.23 -14.03 -5.96
CA MET A 1 20.84 -14.81 -4.77
C MET A 1 20.43 -13.82 -3.68
N ILE A 2 19.13 -13.55 -3.56
CA ILE A 2 18.60 -12.63 -2.53
C ILE A 2 18.66 -13.38 -1.21
N VAL A 3 19.70 -13.13 -0.43
CA VAL A 3 19.80 -13.59 0.96
C VAL A 3 18.87 -12.69 1.75
N SER A 4 17.59 -13.05 1.74
CA SER A 4 16.52 -12.19 2.21
C SER A 4 16.63 -11.98 3.72
N TRP A 5 16.51 -10.74 4.18
CA TRP A 5 16.50 -10.36 5.61
C TRP A 5 15.55 -11.26 6.42
N TRP A 6 14.42 -11.63 5.84
CA TRP A 6 13.45 -12.48 6.50
C TRP A 6 13.95 -13.90 6.77
N SER A 7 14.89 -14.46 5.99
CA SER A 7 15.45 -15.80 6.28
C SER A 7 16.17 -15.85 7.63
N SER A 8 16.71 -14.72 8.08
CA SER A 8 17.34 -14.56 9.40
C SER A 8 16.32 -14.35 10.54
N VAL A 9 15.11 -13.86 10.22
CA VAL A 9 14.08 -13.47 11.19
C VAL A 9 12.95 -14.52 11.29
N MET A 10 12.64 -15.19 10.19
CA MET A 10 11.57 -16.16 10.02
C MET A 10 12.13 -17.47 9.47
N LYS A 11 12.11 -18.51 10.31
CA LYS A 11 12.77 -19.81 10.04
C LYS A 11 12.15 -20.61 8.89
N THR A 12 10.92 -20.29 8.47
CA THR A 12 10.22 -21.04 7.41
C THR A 12 9.42 -20.12 6.50
N GLN A 13 9.29 -20.51 5.23
CA GLN A 13 8.43 -19.83 4.25
C GLN A 13 6.97 -19.77 4.71
N ARG A 14 6.46 -20.82 5.36
CA ARG A 14 5.10 -20.83 5.91
C ARG A 14 4.91 -19.80 7.02
N ALA A 15 5.88 -19.65 7.92
CA ALA A 15 5.82 -18.62 8.96
C ALA A 15 5.85 -17.21 8.35
N PHE A 16 6.68 -17.00 7.33
CA PHE A 16 6.71 -15.75 6.58
C PHE A 16 5.36 -15.44 5.93
N GLN A 17 4.80 -16.38 5.18
CA GLN A 17 3.50 -16.22 4.52
C GLN A 17 2.37 -15.95 5.52
N ASN A 18 2.37 -16.62 6.67
CA ASN A 18 1.38 -16.35 7.73
C ASN A 18 1.50 -14.93 8.29
N PHE A 19 2.72 -14.43 8.44
CA PHE A 19 2.98 -13.11 9.02
C PHE A 19 2.77 -11.97 8.03
N MET A 20 3.28 -12.12 6.81
CA MET A 20 3.24 -11.12 5.74
C MET A 20 2.00 -11.21 4.85
N ARG A 21 1.25 -12.33 4.90
CA ARG A 21 0.13 -12.65 4.01
C ARG A 21 0.52 -12.61 2.53
N MET A 22 1.80 -12.88 2.25
CA MET A 22 2.43 -12.76 0.95
C MET A 22 3.52 -13.83 0.79
N PRO A 23 3.68 -14.44 -0.40
CA PRO A 23 4.81 -15.30 -0.72
C PRO A 23 6.16 -14.56 -0.61
N PRO A 24 7.25 -15.22 -0.17
CA PRO A 24 8.54 -14.53 0.00
C PRO A 24 9.14 -13.98 -1.29
N ASP A 25 8.96 -14.68 -2.40
CA ASP A 25 9.38 -14.29 -3.75
C ASP A 25 8.72 -12.96 -4.18
N MET A 26 7.41 -12.84 -3.96
CA MET A 26 6.68 -11.59 -4.22
C MET A 26 7.17 -10.46 -3.30
N PHE A 27 7.46 -10.76 -2.04
CA PHE A 27 8.02 -9.75 -1.14
C PHE A 27 9.41 -9.29 -1.58
N ASP A 28 10.28 -10.23 -1.96
CA ASP A 28 11.62 -9.93 -2.43
C ASP A 28 11.57 -9.07 -3.72
N GLU A 29 10.65 -9.35 -4.64
CA GLU A 29 10.38 -8.50 -5.81
C GLU A 29 10.01 -7.07 -5.42
N VAL A 30 9.06 -6.90 -4.49
CA VAL A 30 8.64 -5.58 -4.00
C VAL A 30 9.81 -4.84 -3.37
N VAL A 31 10.62 -5.52 -2.55
CA VAL A 31 11.80 -4.92 -1.92
C VAL A 31 12.81 -4.48 -2.96
N GLU A 32 13.10 -5.29 -3.97
CA GLU A 32 14.05 -4.94 -5.02
C GLU A 32 13.61 -3.73 -5.83
N ARG A 33 12.32 -3.65 -6.22
CA ARG A 33 11.78 -2.48 -6.94
C ARG A 33 11.85 -1.20 -6.10
N LEU A 34 11.58 -1.29 -4.80
CA LEU A 34 11.62 -0.13 -3.90
C LEU A 34 13.03 0.21 -3.38
N ARG A 35 14.00 -0.69 -3.53
CA ARG A 35 15.37 -0.53 -3.01
C ARG A 35 16.04 0.77 -3.45
N PRO A 36 15.95 1.23 -4.71
CA PRO A 36 16.58 2.48 -5.15
C PRO A 36 16.06 3.70 -4.38
N ALA A 37 14.76 3.75 -4.11
CA ALA A 37 14.12 4.84 -3.37
C ALA A 37 14.38 4.78 -1.85
N LEU A 38 14.54 3.57 -1.30
CA LEU A 38 14.62 3.35 0.15
C LEU A 38 16.04 3.23 0.70
N THR A 39 17.04 3.08 -0.15
CA THR A 39 18.44 2.96 0.29
C THR A 39 19.00 4.33 0.70
N LYS A 40 19.42 4.46 1.96
CA LYS A 40 20.05 5.69 2.48
C LYS A 40 21.56 5.58 2.44
N LYS A 41 22.24 6.71 2.25
CA LYS A 41 23.71 6.79 2.32
C LYS A 41 24.18 6.41 3.72
N THR A 42 25.14 5.50 3.81
CA THR A 42 25.85 5.20 5.04
C THR A 42 26.75 6.37 5.41
N THR A 43 26.68 6.80 6.66
CA THR A 43 27.52 7.88 7.22
C THR A 43 28.23 7.35 8.46
N HIS A 44 29.12 8.13 9.08
CA HIS A 44 29.75 7.77 10.35
C HIS A 44 28.75 7.70 11.54
N TRP A 45 27.49 8.06 11.32
CA TRP A 45 26.42 7.97 12.31
C TRP A 45 25.81 6.56 12.35
N ARG A 46 24.63 6.46 12.95
CA ARG A 46 23.86 5.21 13.03
C ARG A 46 23.63 4.63 11.62
N ALA A 47 23.88 3.32 11.49
CA ALA A 47 23.58 2.57 10.28
C ALA A 47 22.10 2.74 9.88
N PRO A 48 21.80 2.97 8.58
CA PRO A 48 20.43 3.11 8.11
C PRO A 48 19.67 1.79 8.26
N LEU A 49 18.35 1.88 8.41
CA LEU A 49 17.49 0.70 8.38
C LEU A 49 17.53 0.06 6.98
N ASP A 50 17.66 -1.26 6.95
CA ASP A 50 17.61 -2.04 5.73
C ASP A 50 16.27 -1.82 4.98
N PRO A 51 16.28 -1.67 3.63
CA PRO A 51 15.05 -1.50 2.85
C PRO A 51 14.01 -2.61 3.07
N GLY A 52 14.44 -3.87 3.19
CA GLY A 52 13.54 -4.99 3.46
C GLY A 52 12.84 -4.87 4.82
N LEU A 53 13.58 -4.46 5.86
CA LEU A 53 12.99 -4.16 7.17
C LEU A 53 11.96 -3.03 7.08
N LYS A 54 12.26 -1.94 6.36
CA LYS A 54 11.33 -0.82 6.18
C LYS A 54 10.02 -1.26 5.49
N VAL A 55 10.14 -2.05 4.42
CA VAL A 55 9.00 -2.57 3.67
C VAL A 55 8.17 -3.53 4.53
N ALA A 56 8.81 -4.51 5.18
CA ALA A 56 8.12 -5.47 6.04
C ALA A 56 7.34 -4.80 7.18
N LEU A 57 7.98 -3.82 7.84
CA LEU A 57 7.36 -3.04 8.91
C LEU A 57 6.14 -2.27 8.41
N THR A 58 6.27 -1.61 7.25
CA THR A 58 5.19 -0.81 6.69
C THR A 58 4.02 -1.68 6.24
N LEU A 59 4.26 -2.75 5.49
CA LEU A 59 3.20 -3.68 5.07
C LEU A 59 2.47 -4.28 6.26
N ARG A 60 3.20 -4.63 7.33
CA ARG A 60 2.58 -5.13 8.57
C ARG A 60 1.69 -4.08 9.24
N HIS A 61 2.12 -2.82 9.25
CA HIS A 61 1.29 -1.73 9.77
C HIS A 61 0.00 -1.59 8.96
N LEU A 62 0.10 -1.53 7.63
CA LEU A 62 -1.05 -1.39 6.74
C LEU A 62 -2.05 -2.56 6.85
N ALA A 63 -1.54 -3.79 7.00
CA ALA A 63 -2.39 -4.98 7.11
C ALA A 63 -3.09 -5.13 8.47
N SER A 64 -2.48 -4.64 9.56
CA SER A 64 -2.99 -4.85 10.93
C SER A 64 -3.67 -3.63 11.54
N GLY A 65 -3.37 -2.42 11.08
CA GLY A 65 -3.79 -1.18 11.73
C GLY A 65 -3.16 -0.95 13.12
N ALA A 66 -2.12 -1.71 13.48
CA ALA A 66 -1.49 -1.61 14.79
C ALA A 66 -0.86 -0.23 15.03
N LYS A 67 -0.94 0.28 16.26
CA LYS A 67 -0.36 1.58 16.61
C LYS A 67 1.17 1.51 16.59
N TYR A 68 1.82 2.59 16.17
CA TYR A 68 3.29 2.67 16.15
C TYR A 68 3.93 2.42 17.52
N ARG A 69 3.26 2.82 18.61
CA ARG A 69 3.72 2.58 19.98
C ARG A 69 3.74 1.10 20.36
N ASP A 70 2.84 0.29 19.81
CA ASP A 70 2.79 -1.14 20.08
C ASP A 70 3.82 -1.88 19.23
N MET A 71 3.98 -1.44 17.98
CA MET A 71 4.93 -2.00 17.03
C MET A 71 6.40 -1.77 17.44
N GLN A 72 6.72 -0.68 18.15
CA GLN A 72 8.11 -0.32 18.43
C GLN A 72 8.92 -1.41 19.15
N TYR A 73 8.26 -2.16 20.03
CA TYR A 73 8.91 -3.23 20.81
C TYR A 73 9.18 -4.46 19.96
N GLY A 74 8.22 -4.88 19.13
CA GLY A 74 8.36 -6.04 18.25
C GLY A 74 9.37 -5.83 17.13
N TRP A 75 9.40 -4.62 16.56
CA TRP A 75 10.31 -4.26 15.47
C TRP A 75 11.65 -3.70 15.96
N ARG A 76 11.77 -3.37 17.25
CA ARG A 76 12.94 -2.69 17.86
C ARG A 76 13.28 -1.37 17.14
N VAL A 77 12.27 -0.69 16.62
CA VAL A 77 12.37 0.61 15.95
C VAL A 77 11.51 1.61 16.70
N PRO A 78 12.05 2.75 17.16
CA PRO A 78 11.27 3.77 17.87
C PRO A 78 10.03 4.24 17.08
N HIS A 79 8.92 4.47 17.76
CA HIS A 79 7.64 4.82 17.13
C HIS A 79 7.69 6.08 16.24
N ASN A 80 8.54 7.05 16.58
CA ASN A 80 8.78 8.26 15.77
C ASN A 80 9.56 7.96 14.49
N THR A 81 10.46 6.98 14.50
CA THR A 81 11.12 6.48 13.28
C THR A 81 10.14 5.67 12.44
N ILE A 82 9.29 4.85 13.07
CA ILE A 82 8.24 4.10 12.37
C ILE A 82 7.32 5.03 11.57
N SER A 83 6.85 6.13 12.18
CA SER A 83 5.94 7.05 11.48
C SER A 83 6.58 7.68 10.23
N ILE A 84 7.89 7.94 10.26
CA ILE A 84 8.65 8.43 9.10
C ILE A 84 8.78 7.34 8.04
N VAL A 85 9.18 6.13 8.46
CA VAL A 85 9.40 4.99 7.56
C VAL A 85 8.12 4.59 6.84
N VAL A 86 6.99 4.49 7.54
CA VAL A 86 5.69 4.15 6.94
C VAL A 86 5.34 5.12 5.82
N ARG A 87 5.51 6.43 6.07
CA ARG A 87 5.25 7.46 5.05
C ARG A 87 6.22 7.36 3.86
N GLU A 88 7.52 7.20 4.13
CA GLU A 88 8.58 7.05 3.11
C GLU A 88 8.29 5.85 2.19
N VAL A 89 7.93 4.70 2.77
CA VAL A 89 7.61 3.48 2.02
C VAL A 89 6.29 3.61 1.25
N CYS A 90 5.24 4.18 1.84
CA CYS A 90 3.98 4.39 1.12
C CYS A 90 4.17 5.30 -0.11
N MET A 91 4.95 6.38 0.02
CA MET A 91 5.27 7.24 -1.11
C MET A 91 6.07 6.49 -2.18
N ALA A 92 7.10 5.74 -1.78
CA ALA A 92 7.88 4.94 -2.72
C ALA A 92 7.02 3.90 -3.46
N ILE A 93 6.05 3.26 -2.78
CA ILE A 93 5.11 2.34 -3.42
C ILE A 93 4.26 3.06 -4.47
N VAL A 94 3.70 4.22 -4.12
CA VAL A 94 2.89 4.98 -5.08
C VAL A 94 3.74 5.40 -6.28
N ASP A 95 4.92 5.97 -6.07
CA ASP A 95 5.76 6.45 -7.16
C ASP A 95 6.26 5.33 -8.07
N GLU A 96 6.57 4.16 -7.52
CA GLU A 96 7.05 3.00 -8.28
C GLU A 96 5.94 2.31 -9.09
N TYR A 97 4.75 2.14 -8.51
CA TYR A 97 3.72 1.28 -9.09
C TYR A 97 2.54 2.01 -9.73
N ARG A 98 2.35 3.31 -9.49
CA ARG A 98 1.13 4.02 -9.96
C ARG A 98 0.93 3.93 -11.47
N GLU A 99 1.99 4.15 -12.26
CA GLU A 99 1.89 4.19 -13.73
C GLU A 99 1.64 2.78 -14.30
N GLU A 100 2.04 1.74 -13.56
CA GLU A 100 1.83 0.35 -13.95
C GLU A 100 0.42 -0.13 -13.60
N LEU A 101 -0.05 0.18 -12.38
CA LEU A 101 -1.27 -0.37 -11.78
C LEU A 101 -2.52 0.50 -11.97
N LEU A 102 -2.36 1.82 -12.09
CA LEU A 102 -3.47 2.78 -12.26
C LEU A 102 -3.46 3.33 -13.68
N LYS A 103 -3.76 2.45 -14.64
CA LYS A 103 -3.82 2.79 -16.07
C LYS A 103 -5.28 3.05 -16.48
N PRO A 104 -5.70 4.31 -16.57
CA PRO A 104 -7.01 4.60 -17.16
C PRO A 104 -6.99 4.24 -18.65
N PRO A 105 -8.13 3.80 -19.20
CA PRO A 105 -8.29 3.58 -20.64
C PRO A 105 -8.01 4.87 -21.42
N GLN A 106 -7.25 4.74 -22.50
CA GLN A 106 -6.71 5.89 -23.25
C GLN A 106 -7.44 6.13 -24.57
N ASN A 107 -8.13 5.12 -25.09
CA ASN A 107 -8.81 5.17 -26.38
C ASN A 107 -10.12 4.37 -26.37
N ASP A 108 -10.90 4.49 -27.45
CA ASP A 108 -12.20 3.83 -27.59
C ASP A 108 -12.13 2.30 -27.52
N GLU A 109 -11.02 1.69 -27.96
CA GLU A 109 -10.84 0.24 -27.93
C GLU A 109 -10.65 -0.25 -26.48
N ASP A 110 -9.89 0.47 -25.67
CA ASP A 110 -9.74 0.16 -24.24
C ASP A 110 -11.12 0.19 -23.52
N TRP A 111 -11.95 1.19 -23.83
CA TRP A 111 -13.30 1.30 -23.29
C TRP A 111 -14.24 0.19 -23.75
N ARG A 112 -14.15 -0.22 -25.02
CA ARG A 112 -14.90 -1.37 -25.56
C ARG A 112 -14.49 -2.64 -24.85
N GLN A 113 -13.19 -2.86 -24.66
CA GLN A 113 -12.67 -4.03 -23.97
C GLN A 113 -13.17 -4.11 -22.52
N ILE A 114 -13.21 -2.98 -21.80
CA ILE A 114 -13.78 -2.93 -20.44
C ILE A 114 -15.25 -3.36 -20.48
N THR A 115 -16.03 -2.78 -21.40
CA THR A 115 -17.46 -3.06 -21.57
C THR A 115 -17.71 -4.54 -21.86
N ASP A 116 -16.94 -5.12 -22.80
CA ASP A 116 -17.05 -6.53 -23.17
C ASP A 116 -16.70 -7.45 -22.01
N ASN A 117 -15.70 -7.09 -21.20
CA ASN A 117 -15.34 -7.86 -20.01
C ASN A 117 -16.44 -7.83 -18.94
N TRP A 118 -17.12 -6.69 -18.75
CA TRP A 118 -18.28 -6.61 -17.86
C TRP A 118 -19.43 -7.49 -18.35
N MET A 119 -19.76 -7.43 -19.64
CA MET A 119 -20.78 -8.30 -20.23
C MET A 119 -20.41 -9.78 -20.05
N ARG A 120 -19.18 -10.16 -20.36
CA ARG A 120 -18.70 -11.55 -20.30
C ARG A 120 -18.68 -12.12 -18.88
N ARG A 121 -18.26 -11.34 -17.87
CA ARG A 121 -18.08 -11.83 -16.49
C ARG A 121 -19.33 -11.69 -15.65
N TRP A 122 -20.09 -10.62 -15.85
CA TRP A 122 -21.16 -10.19 -14.96
C TRP A 122 -22.52 -10.09 -15.66
N ASN A 123 -22.60 -10.36 -16.96
CA ASN A 123 -23.81 -10.19 -17.78
C ASN A 123 -24.41 -8.77 -17.65
N PHE A 124 -23.54 -7.77 -17.53
CA PHE A 124 -23.95 -6.38 -17.34
C PHE A 124 -23.44 -5.52 -18.51
N PRO A 125 -24.32 -5.15 -19.45
CA PRO A 125 -23.91 -4.48 -20.69
C PRO A 125 -23.62 -2.99 -20.47
N HIS A 126 -22.79 -2.42 -21.35
CA HIS A 126 -22.47 -0.98 -21.39
C HIS A 126 -21.83 -0.40 -20.11
N VAL A 127 -21.16 -1.23 -19.32
CA VAL A 127 -20.47 -0.82 -18.10
C VAL A 127 -19.01 -0.49 -18.39
N ILE A 128 -18.60 0.72 -18.01
CA ILE A 128 -17.23 1.20 -18.18
C ILE A 128 -16.41 1.20 -16.87
N GLY A 129 -17.03 0.80 -15.77
CA GLY A 129 -16.41 0.72 -14.45
C GLY A 129 -17.46 0.71 -13.34
N ALA A 130 -17.07 0.26 -12.16
CA ALA A 130 -17.86 0.40 -10.94
C ALA A 130 -17.17 1.41 -10.02
N ILE A 131 -17.94 2.37 -9.51
CA ILE A 131 -17.44 3.43 -8.64
C ILE A 131 -18.00 3.26 -7.23
N ASP A 132 -17.14 3.40 -6.23
CA ASP A 132 -17.55 3.44 -4.82
C ASP A 132 -16.65 4.37 -4.01
N GLY A 133 -17.18 4.87 -2.90
CA GLY A 133 -16.54 5.81 -2.00
C GLY A 133 -16.40 5.27 -0.59
N LYS A 134 -15.26 5.54 0.06
CA LYS A 134 -15.01 5.19 1.46
C LYS A 134 -14.54 6.40 2.26
N HIS A 135 -15.20 6.65 3.38
CA HIS A 135 -14.70 7.58 4.38
C HIS A 135 -13.48 6.99 5.10
N VAL A 136 -12.33 7.62 4.91
CA VAL A 136 -11.10 7.32 5.64
C VAL A 136 -11.01 8.28 6.82
N ALA A 137 -11.13 7.74 8.03
CA ALA A 137 -11.08 8.53 9.25
C ALA A 137 -9.73 9.27 9.35
N CYS A 138 -9.80 10.54 9.73
CA CYS A 138 -8.63 11.38 9.93
C CYS A 138 -8.79 12.22 11.20
N LYS A 139 -7.68 12.80 11.66
CA LYS A 139 -7.75 13.88 12.65
C LYS A 139 -8.28 15.12 11.95
N ALA A 140 -9.16 15.87 12.62
CA ALA A 140 -9.63 17.17 12.16
C ALA A 140 -8.44 18.03 11.70
N PRO A 141 -8.38 18.42 10.42
CA PRO A 141 -7.34 19.31 9.94
C PRO A 141 -7.47 20.68 10.61
N ALA A 142 -6.34 21.33 10.87
CA ALA A 142 -6.34 22.61 11.57
C ALA A 142 -7.14 23.67 10.80
N ASN A 143 -7.95 24.45 11.52
CA ASN A 143 -8.74 25.57 10.99
C ASN A 143 -9.77 25.18 9.89
N THR A 144 -10.34 23.97 9.96
CA THR A 144 -11.33 23.48 8.97
C THR A 144 -12.76 23.36 9.49
N GLY A 145 -13.02 23.76 10.75
CA GLY A 145 -14.35 23.66 11.34
C GLY A 145 -14.95 22.25 11.20
N SER A 146 -16.04 22.15 10.44
CA SER A 146 -16.76 20.90 10.15
C SER A 146 -16.56 20.39 8.72
N ASP A 147 -15.67 20.96 7.91
CA ASP A 147 -15.52 20.63 6.48
C ASP A 147 -15.21 19.15 6.23
N TYR A 148 -14.49 18.52 7.17
CA TYR A 148 -14.16 17.10 7.13
C TYR A 148 -15.06 16.25 8.02
N TYR A 149 -16.02 16.86 8.73
CA TYR A 149 -16.92 16.16 9.64
C TYR A 149 -18.07 15.52 8.86
N ASN A 150 -18.09 14.19 8.84
CA ASN A 150 -19.06 13.44 8.05
C ASN A 150 -20.36 13.17 8.82
N TYR A 151 -21.38 12.69 8.11
CA TYR A 151 -22.67 12.31 8.69
C TYR A 151 -22.60 11.13 9.68
N LYS A 152 -21.48 10.39 9.73
CA LYS A 152 -21.23 9.30 10.67
C LYS A 152 -20.61 9.78 11.99
N GLY A 153 -20.45 11.08 12.18
CA GLY A 153 -20.01 11.68 13.44
C GLY A 153 -18.50 11.64 13.67
N PHE A 154 -17.70 11.58 12.61
CA PHE A 154 -16.23 11.68 12.73
C PHE A 154 -15.61 12.46 11.56
N PHE A 155 -14.38 12.93 11.76
CA PHE A 155 -13.62 13.60 10.70
C PHE A 155 -13.03 12.59 9.72
N SER A 156 -13.19 12.83 8.41
CA SER A 156 -12.73 11.91 7.37
C SER A 156 -12.42 12.62 6.05
N ILE A 157 -11.61 11.98 5.23
CA ILE A 157 -11.51 12.25 3.79
C ILE A 157 -12.25 11.16 3.01
N ILE A 158 -12.78 11.51 1.84
CA ILE A 158 -13.42 10.55 0.94
C ILE A 158 -12.35 10.00 0.00
N LEU A 159 -12.16 8.68 0.04
CA LEU A 159 -11.49 7.92 -1.01
C LEU A 159 -12.55 7.51 -2.02
N LEU A 160 -12.41 7.92 -3.28
CA LEU A 160 -13.23 7.47 -4.40
C LEU A 160 -12.36 6.60 -5.30
N ALA A 161 -12.89 5.51 -5.81
CA ALA A 161 -12.15 4.65 -6.73
C ALA A 161 -13.07 4.03 -7.77
N VAL A 162 -12.56 3.88 -8.98
CA VAL A 162 -13.20 3.17 -10.09
C VAL A 162 -12.47 1.85 -10.31
N VAL A 163 -13.22 0.76 -10.41
CA VAL A 163 -12.68 -0.59 -10.65
C VAL A 163 -13.26 -1.21 -11.92
N THR A 164 -12.45 -2.03 -12.58
CA THR A 164 -12.88 -2.88 -13.69
C THR A 164 -13.61 -4.13 -13.19
N SER A 165 -14.20 -4.87 -14.12
CA SER A 165 -14.78 -6.20 -13.87
C SER A 165 -13.76 -7.23 -13.34
N ASP A 166 -12.46 -6.92 -13.44
CA ASP A 166 -11.33 -7.72 -12.95
C ASP A 166 -10.84 -7.36 -11.55
N TYR A 167 -11.60 -6.54 -10.81
CA TYR A 167 -11.23 -6.05 -9.48
C TYR A 167 -9.91 -5.28 -9.48
N LYS A 168 -9.57 -4.65 -10.62
CA LYS A 168 -8.40 -3.78 -10.77
C LYS A 168 -8.84 -2.32 -10.72
N PHE A 169 -8.08 -1.50 -10.01
CA PHE A 169 -8.30 -0.06 -9.97
C PHE A 169 -7.94 0.58 -11.32
N MET A 170 -8.72 1.57 -11.72
CA MET A 170 -8.48 2.39 -12.92
C MET A 170 -8.00 3.79 -12.55
N GLY A 171 -8.48 4.31 -11.43
CA GLY A 171 -8.25 5.67 -10.93
C GLY A 171 -9.19 6.00 -9.78
#